data_AF-A0A2V8KWE3-F1
#
_entry.id   AF-A0A2V8KWE3-F1
#
_cell.length_a   1.000
_cell.length_b   1.000
_cell.length_c   1.000
_cell.angle_alpha   90.00
_cell.angle_beta   90.00
_cell.angle_gamma   90.00
#
_symmetry.space_group_name_H-M   'P 1'
#
loop_
_entity.id
_entity.type
_entity.pdbx_description
1 polymer ?
#
loop_
_entity_poly.entity_id
_entity_poly.type
_entity_poly.pdbx_seq_one_letter_code
_entity_poly.pdbx_strand_id
1 'polypeptide(L)'
;TFCCLKAGFGAGGTLPSTTITSSANTGTIEFIGTSLSSTETLQLTSTVSNVTFTSAVGTPGAITVTATMFPIGDGVDNSDPTRLQVPTEAAGYPQVVQADVGPVAVVNIVAANTTMLLPYFAITGAFDTGIAISNTTADAFGVAGGGANPSAGTIKVDIFPTAQGGGAGTPVSLTTSATARPGAGLSSDGTLAAGAVWTAFMSQILTAAGAPASNVTGYAFISTNFLNAHGASTLTDFKTFSFTPGIFVMPPPSANSRSNLKEGVEMLAP
;
A
#
# COMPACT_ATOMS: atom_id res chain seq x y z
N THR A 1 -3.56 18.04 -5.29
CA THR A 1 -4.11 19.09 -4.41
C THR A 1 -4.84 18.43 -3.27
N PHE A 2 -4.48 18.75 -2.02
CA PHE A 2 -5.10 18.10 -0.87
C PHE A 2 -6.28 18.94 -0.39
N CYS A 3 -7.45 18.57 -0.93
CA CYS A 3 -8.72 18.86 -0.30
C CYS A 3 -9.21 20.32 -0.32
N CYS A 4 -10.54 20.46 -0.36
CA CYS A 4 -11.23 21.68 0.03
C CYS A 4 -11.79 21.51 1.46
N LEU A 5 -11.41 22.42 2.36
CA LEU A 5 -11.99 22.45 3.71
C LEU A 5 -13.32 23.21 3.64
N LYS A 6 -14.39 22.53 4.05
CA LYS A 6 -15.67 23.20 4.34
C LYS A 6 -15.86 23.20 5.85
N ALA A 7 -15.91 24.40 6.43
CA ALA A 7 -16.32 24.61 7.80
C ALA A 7 -17.80 25.04 7.83
N GLY A 8 -18.60 24.39 8.66
CA GLY A 8 -19.89 24.91 9.08
C GLY A 8 -19.69 25.69 10.37
N PHE A 9 -19.94 27.00 10.35
CA PHE A 9 -19.90 27.83 11.55
C PHE A 9 -21.32 28.19 11.98
N GLY A 10 -21.62 28.06 13.28
CA GLY A 10 -22.85 28.59 13.87
C GLY A 10 -22.86 30.12 13.97
N ALA A 11 -21.68 30.74 14.14
CA ALA A 11 -21.44 32.18 14.05
C ALA A 11 -19.94 32.45 13.79
N GLY A 12 -19.61 33.48 12.99
CA GLY A 12 -18.37 34.27 13.10
C GLY A 12 -16.99 33.69 12.74
N GLY A 13 -16.84 32.50 12.15
CA GLY A 13 -15.51 31.98 11.78
C GLY A 13 -15.07 32.34 10.34
N THR A 14 -13.79 32.67 10.14
CA THR A 14 -13.23 32.87 8.79
C THR A 14 -12.10 31.88 8.55
N LEU A 15 -12.16 31.13 7.44
CA LEU A 15 -11.05 30.28 7.00
C LEU A 15 -10.07 31.14 6.18
N PRO A 16 -8.76 31.14 6.48
CA PRO A 16 -7.78 31.88 5.68
C PRO A 16 -7.58 31.25 4.30
N SER A 17 -7.92 29.97 4.12
CA SER A 17 -7.98 29.33 2.81
C SER A 17 -9.00 28.20 2.78
N THR A 18 -9.62 27.98 1.62
CA THR A 18 -10.47 26.82 1.32
C THR A 18 -9.70 25.71 0.60
N THR A 19 -8.37 25.80 0.50
CA THR A 19 -7.53 24.87 -0.26
C THR A 19 -6.14 24.79 0.38
N ILE A 20 -5.74 23.60 0.82
CA ILE A 20 -4.41 23.34 1.38
C ILE A 20 -3.57 22.59 0.32
N THR A 21 -2.47 23.18 -0.13
CA THR A 21 -1.52 22.53 -1.05
C THR A 21 -0.31 22.02 -0.28
N SER A 22 0.23 20.84 -0.65
CA SER A 22 1.17 20.06 0.15
C SER A 22 2.55 20.69 0.45
N SER A 23 2.78 21.93 0.04
CA SER A 23 3.97 22.69 0.44
C SER A 23 3.77 23.50 1.72
N ALA A 24 2.53 23.65 2.19
CA ALA A 24 2.18 24.24 3.48
C ALA A 24 1.15 23.32 4.17
N ASN A 25 1.60 22.59 5.19
CA ASN A 25 0.87 21.44 5.75
C ASN A 25 0.00 21.83 6.95
N THR A 26 -0.03 23.13 7.26
CA THR A 26 -0.66 23.70 8.44
C THR A 26 -1.53 24.87 8.02
N GLY A 27 -2.74 24.91 8.57
CA GLY A 27 -3.66 26.04 8.44
C GLY A 27 -4.17 26.40 9.81
N THR A 28 -4.12 27.69 10.16
CA THR A 28 -4.72 28.20 11.40
C THR A 28 -6.16 28.60 11.11
N ILE A 29 -7.09 28.15 11.94
CA ILE A 29 -8.47 28.62 11.91
C ILE A 29 -8.63 29.54 13.10
N GLU A 30 -9.05 30.78 12.84
CA GLU A 30 -9.25 31.79 13.88
C GLU A 30 -10.73 32.08 14.06
N PHE A 31 -11.16 32.14 15.31
CA PHE A 31 -12.48 32.63 15.70
C PHE A 31 -12.36 34.12 16.01
N ILE A 32 -12.99 34.95 15.19
CA ILE A 32 -13.01 36.41 15.37
C ILE A 32 -14.20 36.90 16.21
N GLY A 33 -15.09 35.98 16.60
CA GLY A 33 -16.19 36.22 17.51
C GLY A 33 -16.84 34.91 17.93
N THR A 34 -17.21 34.81 19.20
CA THR A 34 -17.89 33.64 19.76
C THR A 34 -19.13 34.05 20.56
N SER A 35 -20.11 33.17 20.63
CA SER A 35 -21.32 33.32 21.42
C SER A 35 -21.03 33.05 22.90
N LEU A 36 -21.50 33.96 23.76
CA LEU A 36 -21.45 33.78 25.21
C LEU A 36 -22.65 32.95 25.73
N SER A 37 -23.62 32.64 24.88
CA SER A 37 -24.89 31.99 25.26
C SER A 37 -25.11 30.63 24.61
N SER A 38 -24.22 30.19 23.72
CA SER A 38 -24.33 28.91 23.02
C SER A 38 -22.97 28.29 22.76
N THR A 39 -22.86 26.97 22.94
CA THR A 39 -21.69 26.21 22.51
C THR A 39 -21.57 26.26 20.99
N GLU A 40 -20.38 26.58 20.51
CA GLU A 40 -20.07 26.58 19.08
C GLU A 40 -19.40 25.26 18.71
N THR A 41 -19.83 24.68 17.59
CA THR A 41 -19.24 23.46 17.06
C THR A 41 -18.56 23.77 15.73
N LEU A 42 -17.27 23.48 15.64
CA LEU A 42 -16.53 23.49 14.38
C LEU A 42 -16.54 22.10 13.78
N GLN A 43 -17.18 21.95 12.62
CA GLN A 43 -17.07 20.74 11.82
C GLN A 43 -16.15 21.00 10.63
N LEU A 44 -15.03 20.29 10.56
CA LEU A 44 -14.14 20.28 9.40
C LEU A 44 -14.48 19.09 8.51
N THR A 45 -14.99 19.36 7.32
CA THR A 45 -15.12 18.34 6.28
C THR A 45 -13.94 18.45 5.34
N SER A 46 -13.16 17.37 5.25
CA SER A 46 -12.05 17.23 4.31
C SER A 46 -12.48 16.30 3.17
N THR A 47 -12.55 16.80 1.94
CA THR A 47 -12.81 15.97 0.75
C THR A 47 -11.55 15.83 -0.06
N VAL A 48 -11.00 14.62 -0.12
CA VAL A 48 -9.86 14.31 -1.00
C VAL A 48 -10.38 14.07 -2.41
N SER A 49 -10.06 14.98 -3.34
CA SER A 49 -10.44 14.90 -4.75
C SER A 49 -9.21 14.96 -5.65
N ASN A 50 -9.25 14.29 -6.80
CA ASN A 50 -8.17 14.31 -7.80
C ASN A 50 -6.83 13.81 -7.25
N VAL A 51 -6.85 12.64 -6.58
CA VAL A 51 -5.61 11.96 -6.20
C VAL A 51 -4.97 11.42 -7.48
N THR A 52 -4.02 12.17 -8.01
CA THR A 52 -3.21 11.77 -9.15
C THR A 52 -1.89 11.24 -8.62
N PHE A 53 -1.62 9.95 -8.83
CA PHE A 53 -0.33 9.35 -8.54
C PHE A 53 0.54 9.40 -9.81
N THR A 54 1.72 9.99 -9.72
CA THR A 54 2.69 10.02 -10.82
C THR A 54 3.71 8.88 -10.73
N SER A 55 3.60 8.02 -9.73
CA SER A 55 4.48 6.85 -9.53
C SER A 55 3.77 5.76 -8.72
N ALA A 56 4.14 4.51 -8.98
CA ALA A 56 3.79 3.38 -8.13
C ALA A 56 4.43 3.58 -6.74
N VAL A 57 3.66 3.45 -5.66
CA VAL A 57 4.21 3.61 -4.30
C VAL A 57 4.73 2.27 -3.82
N GLY A 58 6.03 2.16 -3.55
CA GLY A 58 6.65 0.89 -3.10
C GLY A 58 6.43 0.55 -1.61
N THR A 59 5.97 1.53 -0.81
CA THR A 59 5.81 1.40 0.63
C THR A 59 4.37 1.75 1.02
N PRO A 60 3.65 0.87 1.74
CA PRO A 60 2.34 1.21 2.29
C PRO A 60 2.44 2.42 3.22
N GLY A 61 1.38 3.22 3.27
CA GLY A 61 1.35 4.40 4.11
C GLY A 61 -0.06 4.93 4.32
N ALA A 62 -0.16 5.96 5.16
CA ALA A 62 -1.39 6.68 5.34
C ALA A 62 -1.10 8.18 5.33
N ILE A 63 -2.01 8.94 4.75
CA ILE A 63 -2.07 10.38 4.94
C ILE A 63 -3.04 10.58 6.09
N THR A 64 -2.54 11.17 7.18
CA THR A 64 -3.33 11.43 8.38
C THR A 64 -3.57 12.92 8.56
N VAL A 65 -4.69 13.25 9.17
CA VAL A 65 -5.02 14.61 9.62
C VAL A 65 -5.08 14.60 11.13
N THR A 66 -4.39 15.55 11.74
CA THR A 66 -4.47 15.84 13.16
C THR A 66 -4.96 17.27 13.32
N ALA A 67 -5.88 17.49 14.27
CA ALA A 67 -6.30 18.82 14.67
C ALA A 67 -5.93 19.04 16.13
N THR A 68 -5.16 20.10 16.38
CA THR A 68 -4.78 20.58 17.70
C THR A 68 -5.49 21.91 17.95
N MET A 69 -6.10 22.06 19.14
CA MET A 69 -6.81 23.29 19.53
C MET A 69 -6.14 23.93 20.76
N PHE A 70 -6.12 25.27 20.81
CA PHE A 70 -5.50 26.05 21.88
C PHE A 70 -6.22 27.42 22.01
N PRO A 71 -6.35 28.02 23.21
CA PRO A 71 -5.91 27.54 24.53
C PRO A 71 -6.84 26.49 25.15
N ILE A 72 -6.27 25.52 25.87
CA ILE A 72 -6.99 24.42 26.53
C ILE A 72 -7.28 24.81 27.99
N GLY A 73 -8.52 24.63 28.42
CA GLY A 73 -8.91 24.81 29.81
C GLY A 73 -10.42 24.85 29.99
N ASP A 74 -10.86 24.86 31.24
CA ASP A 74 -12.27 24.82 31.60
C ASP A 74 -12.96 26.18 31.39
N GLY A 75 -12.20 27.23 31.08
CA GLY A 75 -12.70 28.58 30.86
C GLY A 75 -13.33 29.22 32.10
N VAL A 76 -13.29 28.58 33.28
CA VAL A 76 -13.94 29.09 34.49
C VAL A 76 -13.18 28.70 35.75
N ASP A 77 -13.32 29.54 36.79
CA ASP A 77 -12.85 29.26 38.14
C ASP A 77 -13.85 28.34 38.85
N ASN A 78 -13.38 27.16 39.25
CA ASN A 78 -14.14 26.24 40.10
C ASN A 78 -13.44 25.98 41.44
N SER A 79 -12.39 26.75 41.75
CA SER A 79 -11.59 26.57 42.97
C SER A 79 -12.25 27.19 44.21
N ASP A 80 -13.15 28.16 44.02
CA ASP A 80 -13.88 28.86 45.08
C ASP A 80 -15.41 28.70 44.87
N PRO A 81 -16.14 28.11 45.85
CA PRO A 81 -17.61 27.97 45.81
C PRO A 81 -18.38 29.28 45.60
N THR A 82 -17.77 30.43 45.90
CA THR A 82 -18.37 31.76 45.73
C THR A 82 -18.08 32.39 44.37
N ARG A 83 -17.17 31.80 43.59
CA ARG A 83 -16.75 32.25 42.25
C ARG A 83 -16.92 31.16 41.19
N LEU A 84 -17.76 30.15 41.47
CA LEU A 84 -18.04 29.07 40.53
C LEU A 84 -18.49 29.63 39.19
N GLN A 85 -17.92 29.08 38.11
CA GLN A 85 -18.25 29.45 36.74
C GLN A 85 -17.87 30.89 36.34
N VAL A 86 -17.03 31.58 37.13
CA VAL A 86 -16.53 32.92 36.78
C VAL A 86 -15.31 32.79 35.86
N PRO A 87 -15.21 33.60 34.79
CA PRO A 87 -14.02 33.68 33.95
C PRO A 87 -12.68 33.92 34.71
N THR A 88 -11.65 33.07 34.50
CA THR A 88 -10.22 33.25 34.84
C THR A 88 -9.38 33.79 33.66
N GLU A 89 -8.65 34.89 33.85
CA GLU A 89 -7.77 35.46 32.81
C GLU A 89 -6.49 34.64 32.54
N ALA A 90 -6.17 33.66 33.39
CA ALA A 90 -4.86 32.99 33.40
C ALA A 90 -4.46 32.33 32.07
N ALA A 91 -5.41 31.98 31.20
CA ALA A 91 -5.15 31.47 29.84
C ALA A 91 -5.99 32.17 28.74
N GLY A 92 -6.64 33.30 29.05
CA GLY A 92 -7.50 34.04 28.11
C GLY A 92 -8.87 33.41 27.82
N TYR A 93 -9.70 34.13 27.05
CA TYR A 93 -11.04 33.74 26.61
C TYR A 93 -11.16 33.77 25.09
N PRO A 94 -11.84 32.80 24.45
CA PRO A 94 -12.43 31.55 24.99
C PRO A 94 -11.41 30.39 25.11
N GLN A 95 -11.77 29.32 25.84
CA GLN A 95 -10.95 28.09 26.00
C GLN A 95 -11.69 26.85 25.47
N VAL A 96 -10.93 25.86 25.00
CA VAL A 96 -11.46 24.57 24.53
C VAL A 96 -11.27 23.47 25.58
N VAL A 97 -12.29 22.63 25.76
CA VAL A 97 -12.31 21.55 26.78
C VAL A 97 -11.60 20.28 26.29
N GLN A 98 -11.39 20.12 24.98
CA GLN A 98 -10.69 18.97 24.41
C GLN A 98 -9.72 19.44 23.33
N ALA A 99 -8.47 19.00 23.40
CA ALA A 99 -7.38 19.57 22.63
C ALA A 99 -7.08 18.84 21.30
N ASP A 100 -7.27 17.52 21.28
CA ASP A 100 -6.76 16.67 20.21
C ASP A 100 -7.84 15.74 19.69
N VAL A 101 -8.07 15.81 18.37
CA VAL A 101 -8.64 14.71 17.61
C VAL A 101 -7.45 14.07 16.91
N GLY A 102 -7.02 12.91 17.43
CA GLY A 102 -5.82 12.18 16.99
C GLY A 102 -5.83 11.85 15.50
N PRO A 103 -4.73 11.28 14.96
CA PRO A 103 -4.53 11.16 13.53
C PRO A 103 -5.64 10.33 12.87
N VAL A 104 -6.49 10.99 12.09
CA VAL A 104 -7.50 10.32 11.26
C VAL A 104 -6.90 10.06 9.89
N ALA A 105 -6.81 8.80 9.49
CA ALA A 105 -6.36 8.45 8.15
C ALA A 105 -7.41 8.90 7.11
N VAL A 106 -7.02 9.81 6.23
CA VAL A 106 -7.88 10.33 5.15
C VAL A 106 -7.58 9.67 3.80
N VAL A 107 -6.38 9.10 3.65
CA VAL A 107 -5.99 8.30 2.48
C VAL A 107 -5.15 7.12 2.94
N ASN A 108 -5.50 5.93 2.47
CA ASN A 108 -4.64 4.75 2.55
C ASN A 108 -3.83 4.64 1.27
N ILE A 109 -2.52 4.56 1.41
CA ILE A 109 -1.59 4.31 0.33
C ILE A 109 -1.33 2.81 0.30
N VAL A 110 -1.91 2.16 -0.71
CA VAL A 110 -1.66 0.74 -0.98
C VAL A 110 -0.40 0.66 -1.83
N ALA A 111 0.56 -0.18 -1.42
CA ALA A 111 1.75 -0.37 -2.21
C ALA A 111 1.42 -1.01 -3.56
N ALA A 112 2.08 -0.54 -4.60
CA ALA A 112 2.03 -1.14 -5.92
C ALA A 112 2.58 -2.56 -5.85
N ASN A 113 1.77 -3.55 -6.23
CA ASN A 113 2.24 -4.92 -6.34
C ASN A 113 1.57 -5.70 -7.47
N THR A 114 2.35 -6.55 -8.12
CA THR A 114 1.82 -7.62 -8.99
C THR A 114 2.16 -8.95 -8.37
N THR A 115 1.17 -9.83 -8.24
CA THR A 115 1.38 -11.20 -7.78
C THR A 115 1.10 -12.17 -8.92
N MET A 116 1.98 -13.15 -9.07
CA MET A 116 1.97 -14.16 -10.10
C MET A 116 2.06 -15.54 -9.47
N LEU A 117 1.43 -16.54 -10.08
CA LEU A 117 1.53 -17.95 -9.69
C LEU A 117 2.31 -18.73 -10.75
N LEU A 118 3.40 -19.37 -10.31
CA LEU A 118 4.05 -20.46 -11.02
C LEU A 118 3.45 -21.77 -10.48
N PRO A 119 2.48 -22.37 -11.19
CA PRO A 119 1.69 -23.48 -10.65
C PRO A 119 2.51 -24.76 -10.48
N TYR A 120 3.61 -24.88 -11.23
CA TYR A 120 4.51 -26.01 -11.15
C TYR A 120 5.91 -25.59 -11.58
N PHE A 121 6.90 -26.00 -10.79
CA PHE A 121 8.30 -26.03 -11.19
C PHE A 121 8.89 -27.40 -10.88
N ALA A 122 9.93 -27.75 -11.63
CA ALA A 122 10.71 -28.95 -11.42
C ALA A 122 12.19 -28.71 -11.72
N ILE A 123 13.02 -29.31 -10.87
CA ILE A 123 14.46 -29.47 -11.07
C ILE A 123 14.70 -30.97 -10.93
N THR A 124 14.99 -31.66 -12.02
CA THR A 124 15.12 -33.12 -12.04
C THR A 124 16.17 -33.57 -13.05
N GLY A 125 17.19 -34.29 -12.59
CA GLY A 125 18.31 -34.68 -13.43
C GLY A 125 18.98 -33.46 -14.09
N ALA A 126 18.93 -33.39 -15.42
CA ALA A 126 19.44 -32.26 -16.21
C ALA A 126 18.42 -31.16 -16.50
N PHE A 127 17.13 -31.38 -16.16
CA PHE A 127 16.07 -30.40 -16.41
C PHE A 127 15.94 -29.41 -15.26
N ASP A 128 15.77 -28.15 -15.61
CA ASP A 128 15.49 -27.05 -14.68
C ASP A 128 14.39 -26.14 -15.24
N THR A 129 13.61 -25.57 -14.34
CA THR A 129 12.59 -24.58 -14.68
C THR A 129 13.23 -23.21 -14.74
N GLY A 130 13.39 -22.68 -15.95
CA GLY A 130 13.68 -21.27 -16.18
C GLY A 130 12.44 -20.42 -15.97
N ILE A 131 12.61 -19.25 -15.37
CA ILE A 131 11.59 -18.22 -15.24
C ILE A 131 12.08 -16.92 -15.88
N ALA A 132 11.16 -16.17 -16.47
CA ALA A 132 11.37 -14.84 -17.01
C ALA A 132 10.29 -13.91 -16.47
N ILE A 133 10.68 -12.86 -15.76
CA ILE A 133 9.78 -11.82 -15.25
C ILE A 133 10.13 -10.51 -15.94
N SER A 134 9.19 -9.99 -16.70
CA SER A 134 9.30 -8.68 -17.35
C SER A 134 8.64 -7.61 -16.49
N ASN A 135 9.26 -6.43 -16.44
CA ASN A 135 8.68 -5.21 -15.90
C ASN A 135 8.40 -4.29 -17.08
N THR A 136 7.21 -4.32 -17.66
CA THR A 136 6.94 -3.59 -18.90
C THR A 136 6.72 -2.10 -18.64
N THR A 137 6.98 -1.26 -19.64
CA THR A 137 6.77 0.20 -19.55
C THR A 137 5.33 0.62 -19.84
N ALA A 138 4.48 -0.30 -20.26
CA ALA A 138 3.08 -0.05 -20.59
C ALA A 138 2.21 -1.18 -20.04
N ASP A 139 1.10 -0.80 -19.40
CA ASP A 139 0.04 -1.71 -19.03
C ASP A 139 -0.62 -2.26 -20.30
N ALA A 140 -0.68 -3.58 -20.45
CA ALA A 140 -1.31 -4.25 -21.58
C ALA A 140 -2.83 -4.01 -21.66
N PHE A 141 -3.46 -3.54 -20.57
CA PHE A 141 -4.87 -3.14 -20.53
C PHE A 141 -5.10 -1.68 -20.97
N GLY A 142 -4.04 -0.98 -21.42
CA GLY A 142 -4.11 0.33 -22.06
C GLY A 142 -4.22 1.51 -21.10
N VAL A 143 -4.26 2.72 -21.66
CA VAL A 143 -4.37 4.00 -20.91
C VAL A 143 -5.63 4.09 -20.03
N ALA A 144 -6.65 3.26 -20.28
CA ALA A 144 -7.86 3.15 -19.47
C ALA A 144 -7.76 2.08 -18.35
N GLY A 145 -6.68 1.29 -18.31
CA GLY A 145 -6.55 0.05 -17.54
C GLY A 145 -5.88 0.16 -16.16
N GLY A 146 -5.20 1.26 -15.83
CA GLY A 146 -4.60 1.37 -14.49
C GLY A 146 -3.63 2.51 -14.22
N GLY A 147 -3.21 3.29 -15.24
CA GLY A 147 -2.36 4.47 -15.02
C GLY A 147 -1.01 4.18 -14.34
N ALA A 148 -0.51 2.94 -14.42
CA ALA A 148 0.73 2.53 -13.81
C ALA A 148 1.93 3.18 -14.51
N ASN A 149 2.61 4.10 -13.80
CA ASN A 149 3.86 4.69 -14.30
C ASN A 149 5.00 3.68 -14.23
N PRO A 150 5.90 3.62 -15.23
CA PRO A 150 7.06 2.75 -15.22
C PRO A 150 7.90 2.97 -13.95
N SER A 151 8.13 1.91 -13.17
CA SER A 151 8.93 1.97 -11.93
C SER A 151 9.82 0.75 -11.79
N ALA A 152 11.07 0.95 -11.35
CA ALA A 152 11.95 -0.15 -10.97
C ALA A 152 11.55 -0.71 -9.60
N GLY A 153 11.81 -1.99 -9.36
CA GLY A 153 11.47 -2.61 -8.09
C GLY A 153 12.05 -4.01 -7.90
N THR A 154 11.88 -4.59 -6.71
CA THR A 154 12.37 -5.92 -6.36
C THR A 154 11.34 -6.99 -6.67
N ILE A 155 11.82 -8.22 -6.75
CA ILE A 155 11.02 -9.43 -7.00
C ILE A 155 11.19 -10.35 -5.80
N LYS A 156 10.07 -10.81 -5.25
CA LYS A 156 10.02 -11.81 -4.18
C LYS A 156 9.42 -13.09 -4.71
N VAL A 157 10.10 -14.20 -4.47
CA VAL A 157 9.65 -15.55 -4.83
C VAL A 157 9.42 -16.33 -3.55
N ASP A 158 8.17 -16.65 -3.26
CA ASP A 158 7.75 -17.53 -2.16
C ASP A 158 7.54 -18.95 -2.72
N ILE A 159 8.37 -19.89 -2.29
CA ILE A 159 8.51 -21.22 -2.88
C ILE A 159 7.97 -22.26 -1.91
N PHE A 160 7.12 -23.13 -2.45
CA PHE A 160 6.47 -24.21 -1.71
C PHE A 160 6.87 -25.55 -2.36
N PRO A 161 8.00 -26.13 -1.93
CA PRO A 161 8.48 -27.39 -2.49
C PRO A 161 7.62 -28.56 -2.01
N THR A 162 7.60 -29.63 -2.79
CA THR A 162 7.11 -30.95 -2.41
C THR A 162 8.24 -31.70 -1.68
N ALA A 163 7.93 -32.35 -0.57
CA ALA A 163 8.90 -33.19 0.14
C ALA A 163 9.25 -34.45 -0.68
N GLN A 164 10.47 -34.99 -0.50
CA GLN A 164 10.98 -36.15 -1.24
C GLN A 164 10.13 -37.43 -1.10
N GLY A 165 9.32 -37.54 -0.04
CA GLY A 165 8.37 -38.64 0.19
C GLY A 165 6.93 -38.33 -0.19
N GLY A 166 6.67 -37.20 -0.86
CA GLY A 166 5.34 -36.64 -1.06
C GLY A 166 4.89 -35.72 0.08
N GLY A 167 3.89 -34.86 -0.19
CA GLY A 167 3.40 -33.86 0.75
C GLY A 167 4.17 -32.53 0.72
N ALA A 168 3.78 -31.60 1.59
CA ALA A 168 4.37 -30.25 1.64
C ALA A 168 5.78 -30.29 2.25
N GLY A 169 6.75 -29.74 1.53
CA GLY A 169 8.09 -29.45 2.05
C GLY A 169 8.14 -28.11 2.80
N THR A 170 9.32 -27.76 3.32
CA THR A 170 9.54 -26.50 4.03
C THR A 170 9.49 -25.32 3.05
N PRO A 171 8.57 -24.35 3.22
CA PRO A 171 8.54 -23.17 2.38
C PRO A 171 9.82 -22.34 2.55
N VAL A 172 10.27 -21.73 1.46
CA VAL A 172 11.43 -20.84 1.43
C VAL A 172 11.11 -19.61 0.61
N SER A 173 11.71 -18.47 0.92
CA SER A 173 11.50 -17.25 0.15
C SER A 173 12.83 -16.61 -0.25
N LEU A 174 12.82 -15.98 -1.42
CA LEU A 174 13.90 -15.13 -1.90
C LEU A 174 13.32 -13.75 -2.18
N THR A 175 13.98 -12.69 -1.74
CA THR A 175 13.73 -11.33 -2.25
C THR A 175 14.99 -10.84 -2.93
N THR A 176 14.88 -10.34 -4.17
CA THR A 176 16.03 -9.81 -4.89
C THR A 176 16.59 -8.58 -4.17
N SER A 177 17.92 -8.49 -4.12
CA SER A 177 18.64 -7.44 -3.40
C SER A 177 20.05 -7.31 -3.93
N ALA A 178 20.86 -6.38 -3.40
CA ALA A 178 22.26 -6.24 -3.81
C ALA A 178 23.09 -7.53 -3.61
N THR A 179 22.71 -8.39 -2.66
CA THR A 179 23.41 -9.64 -2.33
C THR A 179 22.71 -10.89 -2.90
N ALA A 180 21.44 -10.78 -3.30
CA ALA A 180 20.65 -11.88 -3.84
C ALA A 180 20.15 -11.55 -5.25
N ARG A 181 20.94 -11.93 -6.26
CA ARG A 181 20.66 -11.65 -7.69
C ARG A 181 20.84 -12.91 -8.56
N PRO A 182 20.06 -13.97 -8.32
CA PRO A 182 20.16 -15.15 -9.18
C PRO A 182 19.78 -14.81 -10.62
N GLY A 183 20.43 -15.44 -11.58
CA GLY A 183 20.17 -15.22 -13.00
C GLY A 183 20.75 -13.90 -13.54
N ALA A 184 20.02 -13.25 -14.44
CA ALA A 184 20.45 -12.05 -15.16
C ALA A 184 19.30 -11.04 -15.35
N GLY A 185 19.63 -9.76 -15.53
CA GLY A 185 18.67 -8.69 -15.80
C GLY A 185 18.34 -7.78 -14.61
N LEU A 186 18.87 -8.08 -13.42
CA LEU A 186 18.76 -7.21 -12.25
C LEU A 186 19.90 -6.18 -12.21
N SER A 187 19.57 -4.98 -11.72
CA SER A 187 20.52 -3.93 -11.38
C SER A 187 21.44 -4.34 -10.21
N SER A 188 22.46 -3.52 -9.95
CA SER A 188 23.43 -3.79 -8.89
C SER A 188 22.81 -3.86 -7.50
N ASP A 189 21.69 -3.15 -7.28
CA ASP A 189 20.90 -3.13 -6.05
C ASP A 189 19.86 -4.27 -5.95
N GLY A 190 19.75 -5.11 -6.99
CA GLY A 190 18.77 -6.20 -7.07
C GLY A 190 17.38 -5.78 -7.56
N THR A 191 17.21 -4.56 -8.05
CA THR A 191 15.96 -4.11 -8.69
C THR A 191 15.90 -4.52 -10.16
N LEU A 192 14.70 -4.77 -10.67
CA LEU A 192 14.41 -4.89 -12.09
C LEU A 192 13.93 -3.54 -12.61
N ALA A 193 14.68 -2.95 -13.54
CA ALA A 193 14.32 -1.68 -14.17
C ALA A 193 13.03 -1.81 -15.00
N ALA A 194 12.30 -0.70 -15.16
CA ALA A 194 11.19 -0.66 -16.10
C ALA A 194 11.69 -0.84 -17.54
N GLY A 195 10.97 -1.64 -18.32
CA GLY A 195 11.35 -2.09 -19.66
C GLY A 195 12.33 -3.26 -19.69
N ALA A 196 12.76 -3.77 -18.54
CA ALA A 196 13.71 -4.88 -18.47
C ALA A 196 13.04 -6.23 -18.18
N VAL A 197 13.81 -7.29 -18.40
CA VAL A 197 13.41 -8.68 -18.10
C VAL A 197 14.47 -9.29 -17.19
N TRP A 198 14.01 -9.84 -16.07
CA TRP A 198 14.81 -10.72 -15.21
C TRP A 198 14.59 -12.16 -15.63
N THR A 199 15.66 -12.92 -15.82
CA THR A 199 15.60 -14.36 -16.11
C THR A 199 16.46 -15.12 -15.12
N ALA A 200 15.95 -16.22 -14.56
CA ALA A 200 16.68 -17.08 -13.65
C ALA A 200 16.20 -18.53 -13.73
N PHE A 201 17.04 -19.47 -13.32
CA PHE A 201 16.63 -20.85 -13.06
C PHE A 201 16.13 -21.02 -11.63
N MET A 202 15.19 -21.93 -11.43
CA MET A 202 14.71 -22.26 -10.08
C MET A 202 15.82 -22.82 -9.20
N SER A 203 16.81 -23.55 -9.77
CA SER A 203 18.00 -23.96 -8.99
C SER A 203 18.81 -22.78 -8.49
N GLN A 204 18.98 -21.73 -9.29
CA GLN A 204 19.70 -20.52 -8.91
C GLN A 204 18.95 -19.77 -7.81
N ILE A 205 17.62 -19.68 -7.92
CA ILE A 205 16.75 -19.04 -6.94
C ILE A 205 16.79 -19.80 -5.62
N LEU A 206 16.64 -21.13 -5.63
CA LEU A 206 16.71 -21.97 -4.43
C LEU A 206 18.09 -21.88 -3.77
N THR A 207 19.17 -21.92 -4.56
CA THR A 207 20.54 -21.73 -4.05
C THR A 207 20.69 -20.38 -3.36
N ALA A 208 20.23 -19.29 -3.99
CA ALA A 208 20.28 -17.96 -3.41
C ALA A 208 19.40 -17.82 -2.16
N ALA A 209 18.34 -18.62 -2.06
CA ALA A 209 17.46 -18.68 -0.89
C ALA A 209 17.96 -19.62 0.23
N GLY A 210 19.14 -20.25 0.04
CA GLY A 210 19.71 -21.19 1.00
C GLY A 210 19.00 -22.55 1.06
N ALA A 211 18.27 -22.92 0.01
CA ALA A 211 17.52 -24.17 -0.09
C ALA A 211 18.19 -25.18 -1.04
N PRO A 212 17.87 -26.48 -0.92
CA PRO A 212 18.32 -27.49 -1.87
C PRO A 212 17.92 -27.13 -3.30
N ALA A 213 18.88 -27.22 -4.23
CA ALA A 213 18.71 -26.82 -5.63
C ALA A 213 18.67 -28.01 -6.61
N SER A 214 18.45 -29.23 -6.12
CA SER A 214 18.42 -30.46 -6.93
C SER A 214 17.29 -31.38 -6.52
N ASN A 215 16.64 -32.01 -7.52
CA ASN A 215 15.53 -32.95 -7.33
C ASN A 215 14.37 -32.34 -6.52
N VAL A 216 14.03 -31.08 -6.81
CA VAL A 216 12.95 -30.33 -6.16
C VAL A 216 11.83 -30.07 -7.16
N THR A 217 10.60 -30.31 -6.73
CA THR A 217 9.39 -29.90 -7.45
C THR A 217 8.51 -29.09 -6.51
N GLY A 218 7.57 -28.32 -7.02
CA GLY A 218 6.64 -27.56 -6.19
C GLY A 218 5.92 -26.47 -6.98
N TYR A 219 5.42 -25.47 -6.26
CA TYR A 219 4.85 -24.26 -6.85
C TYR A 219 5.45 -23.01 -6.18
N ALA A 220 5.30 -21.85 -6.82
CA ALA A 220 5.79 -20.60 -6.27
C ALA A 220 4.81 -19.44 -6.52
N PHE A 221 4.72 -18.53 -5.55
CA PHE A 221 4.14 -17.22 -5.73
C PHE A 221 5.26 -16.20 -5.97
N ILE A 222 5.12 -15.41 -7.01
CA ILE A 222 6.08 -14.37 -7.37
C ILE A 222 5.38 -13.04 -7.17
N SER A 223 5.86 -12.25 -6.22
CA SER A 223 5.35 -10.90 -5.96
C SER A 223 6.41 -9.86 -6.34
N THR A 224 5.94 -8.72 -6.82
CA THR A 224 6.78 -7.59 -7.22
C THR A 224 6.24 -6.33 -6.56
N ASN A 225 7.08 -5.33 -6.31
CA ASN A 225 6.63 -4.02 -5.84
C ASN A 225 6.47 -3.00 -6.99
N PHE A 226 6.14 -3.50 -8.19
CA PHE A 226 5.79 -2.74 -9.38
C PHE A 226 4.55 -3.35 -10.05
N LEU A 227 3.83 -2.57 -10.85
CA LEU A 227 2.48 -2.90 -11.34
C LEU A 227 2.43 -3.65 -12.68
N ASN A 228 3.51 -3.62 -13.44
CA ASN A 228 3.54 -4.12 -14.82
C ASN A 228 4.36 -5.41 -14.94
N ALA A 229 4.20 -6.32 -13.98
CA ALA A 229 4.93 -7.58 -14.00
C ALA A 229 4.21 -8.62 -14.85
N HIS A 230 4.93 -9.22 -15.81
CA HIS A 230 4.46 -10.39 -16.54
C HIS A 230 5.50 -11.49 -16.50
N GLY A 231 5.05 -12.72 -16.29
CA GLY A 231 5.92 -13.88 -16.18
C GLY A 231 5.75 -14.88 -17.32
N ALA A 232 6.82 -15.59 -17.64
CA ALA A 232 6.81 -16.84 -18.38
C ALA A 232 7.74 -17.85 -17.69
N SER A 233 7.47 -19.15 -17.80
CA SER A 233 8.41 -20.17 -17.36
C SER A 233 8.62 -21.22 -18.44
N THR A 234 9.73 -21.95 -18.37
CA THR A 234 10.05 -23.02 -19.32
C THR A 234 10.91 -24.08 -18.64
N LEU A 235 10.54 -25.35 -18.80
CA LEU A 235 11.36 -26.48 -18.39
C LEU A 235 12.32 -26.86 -19.52
N THR A 236 13.63 -26.86 -19.23
CA THR A 236 14.67 -27.09 -20.25
C THR A 236 15.86 -27.85 -19.67
N ASP A 237 16.51 -28.65 -20.50
CA ASP A 237 17.84 -29.24 -20.25
C ASP A 237 18.91 -28.63 -21.19
N PHE A 238 18.57 -27.50 -21.84
CA PHE A 238 19.33 -26.81 -22.90
C PHE A 238 19.55 -27.61 -24.20
N LYS A 239 19.18 -28.88 -24.25
CA LYS A 239 19.16 -29.68 -25.48
C LYS A 239 17.76 -29.68 -26.10
N THR A 240 16.75 -29.59 -25.25
CA THR A 240 15.34 -29.59 -25.59
C THR A 240 14.59 -28.60 -24.69
N PHE A 241 13.69 -27.83 -25.29
CA PHE A 241 12.70 -27.06 -24.54
C PHE A 241 11.45 -27.92 -24.47
N SER A 242 11.13 -28.43 -23.27
CA SER A 242 10.16 -29.52 -23.13
C SER A 242 8.76 -29.02 -22.78
N PHE A 243 8.65 -27.88 -22.11
CA PHE A 243 7.36 -27.35 -21.66
C PHE A 243 7.45 -25.86 -21.30
N THR A 244 6.50 -25.03 -21.73
CA THR A 244 6.36 -23.62 -21.31
C THR A 244 5.10 -23.49 -20.44
N PRO A 245 5.17 -23.72 -19.12
CA PRO A 245 4.06 -23.36 -18.26
C PRO A 245 3.85 -21.84 -18.31
N GLY A 246 2.59 -21.42 -18.42
CA GLY A 246 2.26 -20.01 -18.18
C GLY A 246 2.51 -19.66 -16.72
N ILE A 247 3.06 -18.48 -16.46
CA ILE A 247 2.98 -17.85 -15.14
C ILE A 247 1.70 -17.03 -15.15
N PHE A 248 0.78 -17.34 -14.22
CA PHE A 248 -0.52 -16.68 -14.18
C PHE A 248 -0.43 -15.40 -13.36
N VAL A 249 -0.71 -14.25 -13.98
CA VAL A 249 -0.90 -12.99 -13.25
C VAL A 249 -2.21 -13.09 -12.47
N MET A 250 -2.13 -12.93 -11.15
CA MET A 250 -3.31 -12.92 -10.30
C MET A 250 -3.86 -11.50 -10.22
N PRO A 251 -5.17 -11.29 -10.43
CA PRO A 251 -5.77 -9.99 -10.19
C PRO A 251 -5.56 -9.61 -8.71
N PRO A 252 -5.33 -8.31 -8.42
CA PRO A 252 -5.22 -7.87 -7.04
C PRO A 252 -6.50 -8.26 -6.28
N PRO A 253 -6.39 -8.69 -5.00
CA PRO A 253 -7.56 -8.96 -4.19
C PRO A 253 -8.43 -7.70 -4.12
N SER A 254 -9.75 -7.86 -4.22
CA SER A 254 -10.66 -6.72 -4.23
C SER A 254 -10.45 -5.88 -2.96
N ALA A 255 -10.12 -4.60 -3.12
CA ALA A 255 -10.03 -3.64 -2.01
C ALA A 255 -11.42 -3.29 -1.40
N ASN A 256 -12.49 -3.84 -1.97
CA ASN A 256 -13.83 -3.73 -1.40
C ASN A 256 -13.85 -4.40 -0.03
N SER A 257 -14.07 -3.61 1.00
CA SER A 257 -14.43 -4.13 2.32
C SER A 257 -15.58 -5.13 2.16
N ARG A 258 -15.45 -6.31 2.77
CA ARG A 258 -16.55 -7.29 2.88
C ARG A 258 -17.72 -6.79 3.75
N SER A 259 -17.70 -5.54 4.21
CA SER A 259 -18.74 -4.95 5.08
C SER A 259 -20.08 -4.70 4.39
N ASN A 260 -20.19 -4.89 3.07
CA ASN A 260 -21.45 -4.70 2.33
C ASN A 260 -22.03 -6.01 1.82
N LEU A 261 -21.84 -7.11 2.56
CA LEU A 261 -22.73 -8.26 2.43
C LEU A 261 -24.15 -7.78 2.77
N LYS A 262 -24.90 -7.33 1.76
CA LYS A 262 -26.35 -7.48 1.82
C LYS A 262 -26.58 -8.99 1.94
N GLU A 263 -27.08 -9.41 3.09
CA GLU A 263 -27.44 -10.79 3.33
C GLU A 263 -28.26 -11.33 2.15
N GLY A 264 -27.83 -12.48 1.62
CA GLY A 264 -28.61 -13.37 0.77
C GLY A 264 -28.82 -12.91 -0.66
N VAL A 265 -27.98 -13.39 -1.59
CA VAL A 265 -28.33 -14.50 -2.50
C VAL A 265 -27.01 -15.16 -2.95
N GLU A 266 -26.48 -16.08 -2.15
CA GLU A 266 -25.62 -17.13 -2.72
C GLU A 266 -26.56 -18.16 -3.35
N MET A 267 -26.79 -18.06 -4.66
CA MET A 267 -27.32 -19.19 -5.42
C MET A 267 -26.17 -20.16 -5.66
N LEU A 268 -26.12 -21.21 -4.86
CA LEU A 268 -25.54 -22.48 -5.30
C LEU A 268 -26.39 -22.94 -6.49
N ALA A 269 -25.79 -22.92 -7.69
CA ALA A 269 -26.41 -23.58 -8.84
C ALA A 269 -26.44 -25.10 -8.60
N PRO A 270 -27.53 -25.80 -8.96
CA PRO A 270 -27.54 -27.26 -9.01
C PRO A 270 -26.54 -27.79 -10.04
#